data_AF-A0A9D8PAU6-F1
#
_entry.id   AF-A0A9D8PAU6-F1
#
_cell.length_a   1.000
_cell.length_b   1.000
_cell.length_c   1.000
_cell.angle_alpha   90.00
_cell.angle_beta   90.00
_cell.angle_gamma   90.00
#
_symmetry.space_group_name_H-M   'P 1'
#
loop_
_entity.id
_entity.type
_entity.pdbx_description
1 polymer ?
#
loop_
_entity_poly.entity_id
_entity_poly.type
_entity_poly.pdbx_seq_one_letter_code
_entity_poly.pdbx_strand_id
1 'polypeptide(L)'
;MTERIGASDLLRDTAYFVSLARRAALTSDDPAVREKAMRLGPVARELKEIANGQPRDLAAAPAPVAAPKPSANAPVPPAAAASDFRTLIDAAAQKREPAAALRSDSLDRTTVALSMAQGGANGIEIAKSLGMTRGEVDLILSIARQK
;
A
#
# COMPACT_ATOMS: atom_id res chain seq x y z
N MET A 1 21.13 -4.28 13.55
CA MET A 1 21.38 -2.96 12.95
C MET A 1 20.05 -2.46 12.40
N THR A 2 19.43 -1.50 13.07
CA THR A 2 18.12 -0.96 12.66
C THR A 2 18.38 0.11 11.61
N GLU A 3 18.19 -0.21 10.32
CA GLU A 3 18.22 0.81 9.28
C GLU A 3 17.15 1.85 9.60
N ARG A 4 17.59 3.08 9.91
CA ARG A 4 16.69 4.21 10.00
C ARG A 4 16.29 4.55 8.58
N ILE A 5 15.16 4.01 8.14
CA ILE A 5 14.55 4.37 6.86
C ILE A 5 14.35 5.89 6.87
N GLY A 6 14.99 6.58 5.93
CA GLY A 6 14.84 8.02 5.78
C GLY A 6 13.39 8.37 5.47
N ALA A 7 12.87 9.43 6.08
CA ALA A 7 11.49 9.88 5.82
C ALA A 7 11.26 10.16 4.32
N SER A 8 12.29 10.60 3.61
CA SER A 8 12.28 10.82 2.15
C SER A 8 12.16 9.52 1.36
N ASP A 9 12.86 8.45 1.78
CA ASP A 9 12.78 7.14 1.12
C ASP A 9 11.41 6.50 1.34
N LEU A 10 10.89 6.57 2.56
CA LEU A 10 9.54 6.11 2.88
C LEU A 10 8.46 6.86 2.07
N LEU A 11 8.63 8.17 1.89
CA LEU A 11 7.70 8.99 1.12
C LEU A 11 7.79 8.67 -0.39
N ARG A 12 8.97 8.34 -0.90
CA ARG A 12 9.15 7.84 -2.28
C ARG A 12 8.46 6.50 -2.48
N ASP A 13 8.74 5.55 -1.60
CA ASP A 13 8.20 4.20 -1.68
C ASP A 13 6.67 4.19 -1.59
N THR A 14 6.11 5.02 -0.71
CA THR A 14 4.65 5.19 -0.61
C THR A 14 4.06 5.85 -1.86
N ALA A 15 4.71 6.86 -2.44
CA ALA A 15 4.26 7.47 -3.70
C ALA A 15 4.30 6.47 -4.87
N TYR A 16 5.35 5.63 -4.95
CA TYR A 16 5.45 4.55 -5.93
C TYR A 16 4.36 3.49 -5.73
N PHE A 17 4.16 3.04 -4.49
CA PHE A 17 3.15 2.04 -4.15
C PHE A 17 1.73 2.52 -4.49
N VAL A 18 1.37 3.75 -4.11
CA VAL A 18 0.05 4.35 -4.42
C VAL A 18 -0.15 4.49 -5.93
N SER A 19 0.89 4.90 -6.67
CA SER A 19 0.82 5.01 -8.13
C SER A 19 0.61 3.65 -8.81
N LEU A 20 1.30 2.62 -8.32
CA LEU A 20 1.18 1.25 -8.80
C LEU A 20 -0.19 0.65 -8.49
N ALA A 21 -0.64 0.77 -7.24
CA ALA A 21 -1.95 0.32 -6.79
C ALA A 21 -3.08 0.98 -7.60
N ARG A 22 -2.96 2.28 -7.88
CA ARG A 22 -3.91 3.00 -8.74
C ARG A 22 -3.91 2.43 -10.17
N ARG A 23 -2.73 2.14 -10.73
CA ARG A 23 -2.64 1.59 -12.09
C ARG A 23 -3.29 0.19 -12.16
N ALA A 24 -3.02 -0.65 -11.16
CA ALA A 24 -3.65 -1.96 -11.04
C ALA A 24 -5.18 -1.87 -10.86
N ALA A 25 -5.65 -0.92 -10.06
CA ALA A 25 -7.07 -0.68 -9.82
C ALA A 25 -7.81 -0.13 -11.06
N LEU A 26 -7.14 0.66 -11.91
CA LEU A 26 -7.71 1.11 -13.19
C LEU A 26 -7.88 -0.03 -14.21
N THR A 27 -6.99 -1.02 -14.17
CA THR A 27 -7.08 -2.26 -14.97
C THR A 27 -7.99 -3.33 -14.36
N SER A 28 -8.53 -3.11 -13.16
CA SER A 28 -9.47 -4.04 -12.54
C SER A 28 -10.81 -4.03 -13.28
N ASP A 29 -11.45 -5.19 -13.40
CA ASP A 29 -12.79 -5.36 -13.97
C ASP A 29 -13.91 -4.83 -13.06
N ASP A 30 -13.61 -4.55 -11.79
CA ASP A 30 -14.58 -3.99 -10.84
C ASP A 30 -14.77 -2.48 -11.09
N PRO A 31 -15.99 -2.04 -11.47
CA PRO A 31 -16.27 -0.63 -11.76
C PRO A 31 -16.16 0.27 -10.52
N ALA A 32 -16.46 -0.23 -9.32
CA ALA A 32 -16.37 0.54 -8.08
C ALA A 32 -14.91 0.76 -7.67
N VAL A 33 -14.04 -0.22 -7.91
CA VAL A 33 -12.59 -0.09 -7.69
C VAL A 33 -11.98 0.89 -8.71
N ARG A 34 -12.43 0.81 -9.97
CA ARG A 34 -12.00 1.73 -11.03
C ARG A 34 -12.39 3.18 -10.74
N GLU A 35 -13.61 3.42 -10.28
CA GLU A 35 -14.08 4.76 -9.90
C GLU A 35 -13.27 5.32 -8.73
N LYS A 36 -13.01 4.51 -7.69
CA LYS A 36 -12.12 4.89 -6.57
C LYS A 36 -10.71 5.24 -7.05
N ALA A 37 -10.16 4.47 -8.01
CA ALA A 37 -8.85 4.73 -8.57
C ALA A 37 -8.79 6.04 -9.38
N MET A 38 -9.89 6.44 -10.05
CA MET A 38 -9.98 7.74 -10.71
C MET A 38 -9.95 8.88 -9.69
N ARG A 39 -10.72 8.77 -8.61
CA ARG A 39 -10.77 9.76 -7.53
C ARG A 39 -9.43 9.94 -6.80
N LEU A 40 -8.59 8.90 -6.76
CA LEU A 40 -7.25 8.94 -6.16
C LEU A 40 -6.18 9.59 -7.07
N GLY A 41 -6.53 9.97 -8.30
CA GLY A 41 -5.59 10.58 -9.26
C GLY A 41 -4.89 11.85 -8.76
N PRO A 42 -5.59 12.84 -8.19
CA PRO A 42 -4.98 14.06 -7.68
C PRO A 42 -4.00 13.79 -6.52
N VAL A 43 -4.39 12.96 -5.56
CA VAL A 43 -3.58 12.61 -4.38
C VAL A 43 -2.29 11.89 -4.78
N ALA A 44 -2.36 10.96 -5.75
CA ALA A 44 -1.18 10.27 -6.25
C ALA A 44 -0.20 11.23 -6.97
N ARG A 45 -0.71 12.29 -7.61
CA ARG A 45 0.13 13.32 -8.23
C ARG A 45 0.82 14.18 -7.17
N GLU A 46 0.08 14.65 -6.17
CA GLU A 46 0.64 15.46 -5.07
C GLU A 46 1.71 14.70 -4.29
N LEU A 47 1.47 13.43 -3.94
CA LEU A 47 2.46 12.58 -3.28
C LEU A 47 3.74 12.43 -4.12
N LYS A 48 3.59 12.30 -5.45
CA LYS A 48 4.71 12.17 -6.37
C LYS A 48 5.48 13.50 -6.54
N GLU A 49 4.82 14.64 -6.48
CA GLU A 49 5.45 15.96 -6.51
C GLU A 49 6.28 16.19 -5.25
N ILE A 50 5.71 15.91 -4.07
CA ILE A 50 6.40 16.02 -2.78
C ILE A 50 7.58 15.03 -2.71
N ALA A 51 7.40 13.79 -3.20
CA ALA A 51 8.44 12.76 -3.17
C ALA A 51 9.59 12.96 -4.15
N ASN A 52 9.36 13.69 -5.24
CA ASN A 52 10.44 14.06 -6.15
C ASN A 52 11.16 15.34 -5.76
N GLY A 53 10.79 15.92 -4.60
CA GLY A 53 11.39 17.16 -4.13
C GLY A 53 11.22 18.29 -5.13
N GLN A 54 10.19 18.24 -5.99
CA GLN A 54 9.75 19.44 -6.69
C GLN A 54 8.93 20.23 -5.69
N PRO A 55 9.48 21.31 -5.11
CA PRO A 55 8.63 22.25 -4.41
C PRO A 55 7.80 22.87 -5.53
N ARG A 56 6.54 22.47 -5.67
CA ARG A 56 5.57 23.51 -5.99
C ARG A 56 5.74 24.51 -4.86
N ASP A 57 6.06 25.75 -5.22
CA ASP A 57 5.87 26.87 -4.34
C ASP A 57 4.48 26.74 -3.71
N LEU A 58 4.43 26.17 -2.50
CA LEU A 58 3.32 26.34 -1.57
C LEU A 58 3.18 27.84 -1.21
N ALA A 59 4.13 28.68 -1.66
CA ALA A 59 4.13 30.13 -1.66
C ALA A 59 3.47 30.79 -2.91
N ALA A 60 3.02 30.02 -3.91
CA ALA A 60 2.15 30.50 -4.98
C ALA A 60 0.67 30.11 -4.75
N ALA A 61 0.37 29.50 -3.61
CA ALA A 61 -0.91 29.78 -2.97
C ALA A 61 -0.84 31.25 -2.52
N PRO A 62 -1.82 32.10 -2.87
CA PRO A 62 -1.85 33.42 -2.26
C PRO A 62 -1.83 33.20 -0.74
N ALA A 63 -0.97 33.96 -0.05
CA ALA A 63 -1.00 34.11 1.40
C ALA A 63 -2.45 34.15 1.89
N PRO A 64 -2.78 33.67 3.11
CA PRO A 64 -4.15 33.57 3.59
C PRO A 64 -4.78 34.97 3.61
N VAL A 65 -5.36 35.37 2.48
CA VAL A 65 -6.25 36.50 2.38
C VAL A 65 -7.42 36.11 3.26
N ALA A 66 -7.64 36.95 4.27
CA ALA A 66 -8.73 36.89 5.20
C ALA A 66 -9.95 36.23 4.57
N ALA A 67 -10.48 35.22 5.28
CA ALA A 67 -11.68 34.47 4.95
C ALA A 67 -12.63 35.28 4.06
N PRO A 68 -12.89 34.87 2.81
CA PRO A 68 -13.99 35.46 2.08
C PRO A 68 -15.25 35.16 2.87
N LYS A 69 -15.97 36.21 3.26
CA LYS A 69 -17.33 36.12 3.78
C LYS A 69 -18.09 35.07 2.94
N PRO A 70 -18.81 34.12 3.56
CA PRO A 70 -19.50 33.09 2.82
C PRO A 70 -20.51 33.77 1.87
N SER A 71 -20.26 33.66 0.58
CA SER A 71 -21.28 33.95 -0.44
C SER A 71 -22.30 32.82 -0.39
N ALA A 72 -23.57 33.17 -0.25
CA ALA A 72 -24.67 32.31 0.15
C ALA A 72 -25.03 31.16 -0.81
N ASN A 73 -24.24 30.84 -1.84
CA ASN A 73 -24.67 29.97 -2.95
C ASN A 73 -23.66 28.90 -3.43
N ALA A 74 -22.66 28.50 -2.64
CA ALA A 74 -21.78 27.38 -3.01
C ALA A 74 -22.15 26.08 -2.26
N PRO A 75 -22.42 24.95 -2.94
CA PRO A 75 -22.69 23.68 -2.27
C PRO A 75 -21.45 23.19 -1.53
N VAL A 76 -21.55 23.11 -0.20
CA VAL A 76 -20.53 22.54 0.67
C VAL A 76 -20.53 21.01 0.46
N PRO A 77 -19.40 20.37 0.08
CA PRO A 77 -19.34 18.92 0.05
C PRO A 77 -19.55 18.37 1.48
N PRO A 78 -20.37 17.32 1.65
CA PRO A 78 -20.77 16.87 2.97
C PRO A 78 -19.56 16.39 3.79
N ALA A 79 -19.54 16.77 5.06
CA ALA A 79 -18.53 16.41 6.08
C ALA A 79 -18.35 14.89 6.31
N ALA A 80 -19.03 14.03 5.55
CA ALA A 80 -18.91 12.58 5.57
C ALA A 80 -17.49 12.11 5.15
N ALA A 81 -16.86 12.77 4.18
CA ALA A 81 -15.54 12.36 3.69
C ALA A 81 -14.42 12.47 4.75
N ALA A 82 -14.56 13.38 5.73
CA ALA A 82 -13.61 13.52 6.82
C ALA A 82 -13.78 12.44 7.91
N SER A 83 -15.01 11.97 8.12
CA SER A 83 -15.33 10.87 9.04
C SER A 83 -14.84 9.52 8.52
N ASP A 84 -14.91 9.32 7.20
CA ASP A 84 -14.42 8.11 6.55
C ASP A 84 -12.90 7.95 6.68
N PHE A 85 -12.16 9.06 6.63
CA PHE A 85 -10.71 9.04 6.80
C PHE A 85 -10.28 8.68 8.23
N ARG A 86 -10.99 9.17 9.25
CA ARG A 86 -10.77 8.76 10.64
C ARG A 86 -11.06 7.27 10.84
N THR A 87 -12.15 6.77 10.25
CA THR A 87 -12.49 5.35 10.28
C THR A 87 -11.39 4.48 9.66
N LEU A 88 -10.76 4.95 8.58
CA LEU A 88 -9.62 4.25 7.95
C LEU A 88 -8.36 4.28 8.82
N ILE A 89 -8.08 5.40 9.51
CA ILE A 89 -6.94 5.50 10.44
C ILE A 89 -7.16 4.58 11.65
N ASP A 90 -8.38 4.58 12.21
CA ASP A 90 -8.72 3.73 13.35
C ASP A 90 -8.70 2.24 12.96
N ALA A 91 -9.19 1.89 11.76
CA ALA A 91 -9.10 0.52 11.23
C ALA A 91 -7.65 0.09 10.96
N ALA A 92 -6.78 1.00 10.50
CA ALA A 92 -5.36 0.74 10.32
C ALA A 92 -4.60 0.61 11.66
N ALA A 93 -5.01 1.35 12.69
CA ALA A 93 -4.47 1.25 14.03
C ALA A 93 -4.87 -0.07 14.72
N GLN A 94 -6.09 -0.55 14.49
CA GLN A 94 -6.60 -1.80 15.05
C GLN A 94 -6.02 -3.06 14.37
N LYS A 95 -5.52 -2.95 13.13
CA LYS A 95 -4.84 -4.06 12.41
C LYS A 95 -3.35 -4.22 12.71
N ARG A 96 -2.85 -3.69 13.83
CA ARG A 96 -1.51 -4.04 14.35
C ARG A 96 -1.59 -5.29 15.23
N GLU A 97 -1.86 -6.43 14.61
CA GLU A 97 -1.36 -7.70 15.14
C GLU A 97 0.18 -7.70 15.07
N PRO A 98 0.89 -8.40 15.95
CA PRO A 98 2.33 -8.29 16.07
C PRO A 98 3.00 -8.90 14.84
N ALA A 99 3.35 -8.06 13.87
CA ALA A 99 4.10 -8.44 12.66
C ALA A 99 5.50 -9.01 12.94
N ALA A 100 5.91 -9.12 14.21
CA ALA A 100 7.14 -9.81 14.60
C ALA A 100 6.94 -11.33 14.76
N ALA A 101 5.76 -11.78 15.23
CA ALA A 101 5.50 -13.21 15.45
C ALA A 101 5.17 -13.95 14.14
N LEU A 102 4.42 -13.30 13.24
CA LEU A 102 4.05 -13.86 11.93
C LEU A 102 5.21 -13.91 10.93
N ARG A 103 6.21 -13.02 11.05
CA ARG A 103 7.39 -13.01 10.17
C ARG A 103 8.33 -14.18 10.44
N SER A 104 8.56 -14.52 11.70
CA SER A 104 9.40 -15.67 12.07
C SER A 104 8.82 -16.97 11.51
N ASP A 105 7.51 -17.17 11.71
CA ASP A 105 6.79 -18.34 11.20
C ASP A 105 6.82 -18.41 9.66
N SER A 106 6.70 -17.27 8.95
CA SER A 106 6.78 -17.26 7.48
C SER A 106 8.18 -17.62 6.94
N LEU A 107 9.25 -17.21 7.62
CA LEU A 107 10.63 -17.52 7.25
C LEU A 107 10.94 -19.00 7.51
N ASP A 108 10.47 -19.53 8.63
CA ASP A 108 10.62 -20.94 8.98
C ASP A 108 9.89 -21.83 7.96
N ARG A 109 8.64 -21.50 7.62
CA ARG A 109 7.87 -22.22 6.58
C ARG A 109 8.53 -22.17 5.20
N THR A 110 9.13 -21.04 4.83
CA THR A 110 9.85 -20.90 3.54
C THR A 110 11.08 -21.81 3.50
N THR A 111 11.82 -21.87 4.61
CA THR A 111 13.00 -22.73 4.75
C THR A 111 12.62 -24.20 4.68
N VAL A 112 11.55 -24.59 5.37
CA VAL A 112 11.03 -25.96 5.35
C VAL A 112 10.52 -26.32 3.94
N ALA A 113 9.75 -25.45 3.29
CA ALA A 113 9.26 -25.66 1.93
C ALA A 113 10.39 -25.89 0.92
N LEU A 114 11.48 -25.12 1.04
CA LEU A 114 12.65 -25.29 0.19
C LEU A 114 13.36 -26.62 0.45
N SER A 115 13.52 -27.01 1.72
CA SER A 115 14.13 -28.29 2.08
C SER A 115 13.29 -29.49 1.58
N MET A 116 11.96 -29.39 1.63
CA MET A 116 11.07 -30.41 1.09
C MET A 116 11.16 -30.50 -0.43
N ALA A 117 11.22 -29.36 -1.12
CA ALA A 117 11.41 -29.35 -2.57
C ALA A 117 12.77 -29.93 -2.99
N GLN A 118 13.84 -29.67 -2.24
CA GLN A 118 15.15 -30.30 -2.44
C GLN A 118 15.11 -31.82 -2.17
N GLY A 119 14.27 -32.26 -1.23
CA GLY A 119 13.97 -33.68 -0.99
C GLY A 119 13.06 -34.33 -2.03
N GLY A 120 12.65 -33.61 -3.09
CA GLY A 120 11.81 -34.13 -4.17
C GLY A 120 10.30 -34.07 -3.92
N ALA A 121 9.85 -33.42 -2.84
CA ALA A 121 8.42 -33.27 -2.55
C ALA A 121 7.74 -32.40 -3.62
N ASN A 122 6.52 -32.79 -4.01
CA ASN A 122 5.75 -32.04 -4.99
C ASN A 122 5.12 -30.80 -4.34
N GLY A 123 4.93 -29.70 -5.09
CA GLY A 123 4.38 -28.45 -4.57
C GLY A 123 3.01 -28.61 -3.90
N ILE A 124 2.22 -29.62 -4.29
CA ILE A 124 0.94 -29.97 -3.64
C ILE A 124 1.15 -30.56 -2.23
N GLU A 125 2.19 -31.36 -2.04
CA GLU A 125 2.51 -31.99 -0.74
C GLU A 125 3.11 -30.96 0.22
N ILE A 126 3.94 -30.06 -0.30
CA ILE A 126 4.49 -28.92 0.44
C ILE A 126 3.35 -27.99 0.89
N ALA A 127 2.41 -27.66 0.01
CA ALA A 127 1.25 -26.85 0.33
C ALA A 127 0.41 -27.47 1.46
N LYS A 128 0.14 -28.78 1.39
CA LYS A 128 -0.63 -29.51 2.41
C LYS A 128 0.08 -29.57 3.77
N SER A 129 1.38 -29.88 3.78
CA SER A 129 2.15 -30.04 5.01
C SER A 129 2.37 -28.73 5.77
N LEU A 130 2.46 -27.61 5.05
CA LEU A 130 2.73 -26.29 5.62
C LEU A 130 1.48 -25.40 5.71
N GLY A 131 0.30 -25.92 5.35
CA GLY A 131 -0.94 -25.16 5.32
C GLY A 131 -0.89 -23.95 4.38
N MET A 132 -0.08 -24.02 3.32
CA MET A 132 0.11 -22.96 2.33
C MET A 132 -0.73 -23.21 1.08
N THR A 133 -1.02 -22.15 0.34
CA THR A 133 -1.62 -22.27 -0.99
C THR A 133 -0.58 -22.73 -2.02
N ARG A 134 -1.04 -23.38 -3.10
CA ARG A 134 -0.15 -23.80 -4.20
C ARG A 134 0.59 -22.61 -4.82
N GLY A 135 -0.06 -21.44 -4.91
CA GLY A 135 0.54 -20.22 -5.45
C GLY A 135 1.67 -19.67 -4.57
N GLU A 136 1.55 -19.76 -3.25
CA GLU A 136 2.61 -19.36 -2.32
C GLU A 136 3.85 -20.26 -2.44
N VAL A 137 3.64 -21.57 -2.56
CA VAL A 137 4.75 -22.52 -2.79
C VAL A 137 5.44 -22.23 -4.12
N ASP A 138 4.68 -22.00 -5.19
CA ASP A 138 5.25 -21.70 -6.52
C ASP A 138 6.07 -20.40 -6.50
N LEU A 139 5.58 -19.39 -5.78
CA LEU A 139 6.30 -18.12 -5.58
C LEU A 139 7.62 -18.35 -4.84
N ILE A 140 7.60 -19.10 -3.73
CA ILE A 140 8.82 -19.43 -2.96
C ILE A 140 9.85 -20.13 -3.85
N LEU A 141 9.43 -21.14 -4.61
CA LEU A 141 10.32 -21.90 -5.49
C LEU A 141 10.81 -21.09 -6.71
N SER A 142 10.02 -20.11 -7.16
CA SER A 142 10.41 -19.20 -8.24
C SER A 142 11.50 -18.24 -7.78
N ILE A 143 11.38 -17.68 -6.58
CA ILE A 143 12.37 -16.75 -5.99
C ILE A 143 13.66 -17.51 -5.67
N ALA A 144 13.56 -18.74 -5.16
CA ALA A 144 14.72 -19.58 -4.86
C ALA A 144 15.53 -19.96 -6.12
N ARG A 145 14.89 -20.04 -7.30
CA ARG A 145 15.56 -20.28 -8.58
C ARG A 145 16.19 -19.04 -9.22
N GLN A 146 15.79 -17.84 -8.79
CA GLN A 146 16.30 -16.57 -9.33
C GLN A 146 17.50 -16.01 -8.55
N LYS A 147 17.87 -16.65 -7.44
CA LYS A 147 19.14 -16.43 -6.75
C LYS A 147 20.20 -17.39 -7.30
#